data_AF-A0A6C0HFY2-F1
#
_entry.id   AF-A0A6C0HFY2-F1
#
_cell.length_a   1.000
_cell.length_b   1.000
_cell.length_c   1.000
_cell.angle_alpha   90.00
_cell.angle_beta   90.00
_cell.angle_gamma   90.00
#
_symmetry.space_group_name_H-M   'P 1'
#
loop_
_entity.id
_entity.type
_entity.pdbx_description
1 polymer ?
#
loop_
_entity_poly.entity_id
_entity_poly.type
_entity_poly.pdbx_seq_one_letter_code
_entity_poly.pdbx_strand_id
1 'polypeptide(L)'
;MAESDAKEEENTLTTQFDGIVTTLSAFRTQITALQHQLRVLERSVTKEVKTLRKDALKKKAKVARKPSGFAKPSHITNELCLFMKLPENTEVARTEVTQYVIKYIRDHNLQHTDNRKIIMPDEALKQLLDIKEGDEVTYFNIQKYMNKHFQNNL
;
A
#
# COMPACT_ATOMS: atom_id res chain seq x y z
N MET A 1 -10.86 39.98 79.49
CA MET A 1 -11.88 39.27 78.68
C MET A 1 -11.98 39.85 77.27
N ALA A 2 -12.04 41.18 77.08
CA ALA A 2 -12.12 41.78 75.74
C ALA A 2 -10.88 41.57 74.84
N GLU A 3 -9.69 41.37 75.41
CA GLU A 3 -8.42 41.27 74.68
C GLU A 3 -8.12 39.84 74.18
N SER A 4 -8.81 38.82 74.71
CA SER A 4 -8.73 37.44 74.22
C SER A 4 -9.68 37.19 73.04
N ASP A 5 -10.88 37.77 73.05
CA ASP A 5 -11.86 37.65 71.96
C ASP A 5 -11.34 38.29 70.66
N ALA A 6 -10.72 39.47 70.74
CA ALA A 6 -10.19 40.16 69.56
C ALA A 6 -9.04 39.37 68.88
N LYS A 7 -8.25 38.63 69.67
CA LYS A 7 -7.13 37.83 69.18
C LYS A 7 -7.58 36.49 68.58
N GLU A 8 -8.69 35.93 69.08
CA GLU A 8 -9.35 34.77 68.46
C GLU A 8 -10.03 35.15 67.15
N GLU A 9 -10.71 36.29 67.06
CA GLU A 9 -11.31 36.78 65.81
C GLU A 9 -10.26 37.10 64.73
N GLU A 10 -9.15 37.76 65.10
CA GLU A 10 -8.02 38.02 64.20
C GLU A 10 -7.43 36.72 63.63
N ASN A 11 -7.19 35.73 64.50
CA ASN A 11 -6.65 34.42 64.09
C ASN A 11 -7.63 33.64 63.20
N THR A 12 -8.94 33.81 63.42
CA THR A 12 -9.99 33.18 62.60
C THR A 12 -10.04 33.79 61.20
N LEU A 13 -9.92 35.12 61.06
CA LEU A 13 -9.87 35.80 59.77
C LEU A 13 -8.61 35.43 58.99
N THR A 14 -7.43 35.40 59.62
CA THR A 14 -6.18 34.97 58.98
C THR A 14 -6.30 33.54 58.44
N THR A 15 -6.89 32.63 59.23
CA THR A 15 -7.12 31.24 58.79
C THR A 15 -8.04 31.16 57.56
N GLN A 16 -9.08 32.00 57.48
CA GLN A 16 -9.96 32.06 56.31
C GLN A 16 -9.22 32.59 55.07
N PHE A 17 -8.40 33.63 55.22
CA PHE A 17 -7.56 34.13 54.12
C PHE A 17 -6.58 33.07 53.61
N ASP A 18 -5.92 32.33 54.51
CA ASP A 18 -5.00 31.24 54.14
C ASP A 18 -5.70 30.11 53.38
N GLY A 19 -6.95 29.79 53.74
CA GLY A 19 -7.79 28.83 53.01
C GLY A 19 -8.09 29.28 51.58
N ILE A 20 -8.40 30.56 51.38
CA ILE A 20 -8.65 31.14 50.05
C ILE A 20 -7.37 31.14 49.21
N VAL A 21 -6.22 31.52 49.79
CA VAL A 21 -4.91 31.50 49.12
C VAL A 21 -4.52 30.09 48.71
N THR A 22 -4.74 29.11 49.58
CA THR A 22 -4.50 27.69 49.28
C THR A 22 -5.38 27.21 48.12
N THR A 23 -6.65 27.59 48.13
CA THR A 23 -7.60 27.25 47.05
C THR A 23 -7.19 27.89 45.73
N LEU A 24 -6.77 29.16 45.72
CA LEU A 24 -6.23 29.85 44.55
C LEU A 24 -4.98 29.16 43.97
N SER A 25 -4.08 28.71 44.84
CA SER A 25 -2.88 27.95 44.43
C SER A 25 -3.25 26.61 43.78
N ALA A 26 -4.23 25.90 44.34
CA ALA A 26 -4.77 24.66 43.78
C ALA A 26 -5.40 24.90 42.39
N PHE A 27 -6.21 25.96 42.23
CA PHE A 27 -6.78 26.33 40.93
C PHE A 27 -5.71 26.66 39.89
N ARG A 28 -4.66 27.41 40.26
CA ARG A 28 -3.55 27.70 39.35
C ARG A 28 -2.87 26.44 38.84
N THR A 29 -2.71 25.45 39.71
CA THR A 29 -2.14 24.14 39.35
C THR A 29 -3.05 23.39 38.38
N GLN A 30 -4.36 23.36 38.64
CA GLN A 30 -5.34 22.73 37.76
C GLN A 30 -5.41 23.41 36.38
N ILE A 31 -5.38 24.74 36.32
CA ILE A 31 -5.35 25.48 35.05
C ILE A 31 -4.13 25.10 34.22
N THR A 32 -2.97 24.97 34.86
CA THR A 32 -1.72 24.57 34.17
C THR A 32 -1.81 23.13 33.66
N ALA A 33 -2.40 22.22 34.43
CA ALA A 33 -2.65 20.85 34.01
C ALA A 33 -3.59 20.78 32.79
N LEU A 34 -4.69 21.56 32.81
CA LEU A 34 -5.63 21.65 31.69
C LEU A 34 -4.96 22.22 30.42
N GLN A 35 -4.13 23.25 30.55
CA GLN A 35 -3.35 23.79 29.43
C GLN A 35 -2.43 22.74 28.80
N HIS A 36 -1.80 21.90 29.61
CA HIS A 36 -0.97 20.80 29.11
C HIS A 36 -1.82 19.75 28.38
N GLN A 37 -2.93 19.31 28.98
CA GLN A 37 -3.84 18.35 28.38
C GLN A 37 -4.39 18.83 27.03
N LEU A 38 -4.76 20.10 26.92
CA LEU A 38 -5.22 20.70 25.66
C LEU A 38 -4.16 20.60 24.56
N ARG A 39 -2.91 20.99 24.86
CA ARG A 39 -1.80 20.90 23.89
C ARG A 39 -1.51 19.48 23.42
N VAL A 40 -1.62 18.50 24.32
CA VAL A 40 -1.43 17.08 23.98
C VAL A 40 -2.57 16.60 23.07
N LEU A 41 -3.81 16.96 23.39
CA LEU A 41 -4.98 16.57 22.60
C LEU A 41 -4.94 17.19 21.19
N GLU A 42 -4.61 18.48 21.06
CA GLU A 42 -4.43 19.16 19.77
C GLU A 42 -3.41 18.44 18.88
N ARG A 43 -2.29 18.01 19.44
CA ARG A 43 -1.27 17.23 18.72
C ARG A 43 -1.80 15.87 18.28
N SER A 44 -2.58 15.20 19.13
CA SER A 44 -3.17 13.90 18.81
C SER A 44 -4.17 14.02 17.66
N VAL A 45 -5.11 14.96 17.76
CA VAL A 45 -6.11 15.24 16.71
C VAL A 45 -5.44 15.61 15.39
N THR A 46 -4.40 16.45 15.41
CA THR A 46 -3.67 16.83 14.20
C THR A 46 -3.00 15.62 13.52
N LYS A 47 -2.47 14.66 14.30
CA LYS A 47 -1.89 13.42 13.77
C LYS A 47 -2.98 12.52 13.17
N GLU A 48 -4.08 12.30 13.88
CA GLU A 48 -5.21 11.50 13.41
C GLU A 48 -5.78 12.02 12.09
N VAL A 49 -6.06 13.34 12.01
CA VAL A 49 -6.56 13.98 10.79
C VAL A 49 -5.60 13.79 9.61
N LYS A 50 -4.28 13.90 9.84
CA LYS A 50 -3.27 13.64 8.79
C LYS A 50 -3.28 12.18 8.33
N THR A 51 -3.38 11.23 9.25
CA THR A 51 -3.44 9.80 8.93
C THR A 51 -4.69 9.46 8.13
N LEU A 52 -5.87 9.91 8.59
CA LEU A 52 -7.14 9.70 7.91
C LEU A 52 -7.15 10.30 6.50
N ARG A 53 -6.59 11.50 6.31
CA ARG A 53 -6.43 12.12 4.99
C ARG A 53 -5.56 11.27 4.06
N LYS A 54 -4.43 10.75 4.54
CA LYS A 54 -3.55 9.86 3.76
C LYS A 54 -4.26 8.58 3.35
N ASP A 55 -5.02 7.97 4.25
CA ASP A 55 -5.72 6.73 3.96
C ASP A 55 -6.92 6.94 3.03
N ALA A 56 -7.61 8.06 3.13
CA ALA A 56 -8.64 8.46 2.15
C ALA A 56 -8.05 8.63 0.73
N LEU A 57 -6.88 9.25 0.60
CA LEU A 57 -6.17 9.39 -0.67
C LEU A 57 -5.76 8.03 -1.25
N LYS A 58 -5.24 7.11 -0.44
CA LYS A 58 -4.91 5.74 -0.86
C LYS A 58 -6.14 4.97 -1.34
N LYS A 59 -7.28 5.10 -0.65
CA LYS A 59 -8.54 4.46 -1.06
C LYS A 59 -9.03 4.99 -2.41
N LYS A 60 -8.99 6.31 -2.63
CA LYS A 60 -9.34 6.90 -3.94
C LYS A 60 -8.41 6.42 -5.06
N ALA A 61 -7.11 6.25 -4.79
CA ALA A 61 -6.15 5.76 -5.79
C ALA A 61 -6.36 4.29 -6.21
N LYS A 62 -7.08 3.48 -5.43
CA LYS A 62 -7.41 2.10 -5.80
C LYS A 62 -8.59 1.99 -6.77
N VAL A 63 -9.50 2.96 -6.79
CA VAL A 63 -10.75 2.88 -7.57
C VAL A 63 -10.64 3.52 -8.96
N ALA A 64 -9.62 4.35 -9.21
CA ALA A 64 -9.54 5.18 -10.42
C ALA A 64 -8.29 4.95 -11.29
N ARG A 65 -7.64 3.77 -11.24
CA ARG A 65 -6.61 3.46 -12.24
C ARG A 65 -7.28 2.86 -13.47
N LYS A 66 -7.34 3.62 -14.56
CA LYS A 66 -7.58 3.04 -15.89
C LYS A 66 -6.58 1.88 -16.08
N PRO A 67 -7.00 0.72 -16.62
CA PRO A 67 -6.07 -0.35 -16.87
C PRO A 67 -4.92 0.19 -17.73
N SER A 68 -3.69 0.02 -17.23
CA SER A 68 -2.47 0.33 -17.99
C SER A 68 -2.53 -0.37 -19.35
N GLY A 69 -1.86 0.14 -20.39
CA GLY A 69 -1.92 -0.43 -21.75
C GLY A 69 -1.70 -1.96 -21.82
N PHE A 70 -0.91 -2.50 -20.89
CA PHE A 70 -0.66 -3.95 -20.72
C PHE A 70 -1.83 -4.79 -20.21
N ALA A 71 -2.78 -4.16 -19.52
CA ALA A 71 -3.98 -4.78 -18.95
C ALA A 71 -5.22 -4.63 -19.84
N LYS A 72 -5.10 -3.95 -20.99
CA LYS A 72 -6.18 -3.89 -21.98
C LYS A 72 -6.21 -5.21 -22.75
N PRO A 73 -7.35 -5.93 -22.80
CA PRO A 73 -7.51 -7.09 -23.66
C PRO A 73 -7.26 -6.72 -25.13
N SER A 74 -6.58 -7.61 -25.84
CA SER A 74 -6.38 -7.49 -27.29
C SER A 74 -6.52 -8.87 -27.94
N HIS A 75 -6.87 -8.88 -29.22
CA HIS A 75 -6.88 -10.11 -29.99
C HIS A 75 -5.46 -10.66 -30.12
N ILE A 76 -5.36 -11.97 -29.91
CA ILE A 76 -4.14 -12.75 -30.06
C ILE A 76 -4.25 -13.69 -31.26
N THR A 77 -3.12 -14.11 -31.80
CA THR A 77 -3.06 -15.08 -32.91
C THR A 77 -3.60 -16.45 -32.50
N ASN A 78 -4.13 -17.21 -33.45
CA ASN A 78 -4.65 -18.57 -33.22
C ASN A 78 -3.61 -19.51 -32.57
N GLU A 79 -2.33 -19.41 -32.93
CA GLU A 79 -1.25 -20.20 -32.31
C GLU A 79 -1.18 -19.98 -30.78
N LEU A 80 -1.31 -18.72 -30.35
CA LEU A 80 -1.30 -18.36 -28.94
C LEU A 80 -2.60 -18.80 -28.23
N CYS A 81 -3.76 -18.71 -28.90
CA CYS A 81 -5.01 -19.26 -28.38
C CYS A 81 -4.89 -20.77 -28.13
N LEU A 82 -4.37 -21.52 -29.11
CA LEU A 82 -4.17 -22.97 -29.02
C LEU A 82 -3.22 -23.33 -27.87
N PHE A 83 -2.09 -22.61 -27.74
CA PHE A 83 -1.14 -22.83 -26.64
C PHE A 83 -1.76 -22.57 -25.26
N MET A 84 -2.64 -21.57 -25.15
CA MET A 84 -3.38 -21.24 -23.93
C MET A 84 -4.65 -22.07 -23.73
N LYS A 85 -4.99 -22.97 -24.67
CA LYS A 85 -6.23 -23.76 -24.70
C LYS A 85 -7.49 -22.89 -24.64
N LEU A 86 -7.47 -21.76 -25.35
CA LEU A 86 -8.58 -20.81 -25.49
C LEU A 86 -9.21 -20.94 -26.89
N PRO A 87 -10.50 -20.56 -27.04
CA PRO A 87 -11.15 -20.53 -28.34
C PRO A 87 -10.49 -19.50 -29.28
N GLU A 88 -10.60 -19.72 -30.58
CA GLU A 88 -10.11 -18.78 -31.59
C GLU A 88 -10.78 -17.41 -31.46
N ASN A 89 -10.08 -16.35 -31.86
CA ASN A 89 -10.52 -14.95 -31.75
C ASN A 89 -10.79 -14.44 -30.31
N THR A 90 -10.29 -15.10 -29.27
CA THR A 90 -10.38 -14.61 -27.89
C THR A 90 -9.54 -13.34 -27.69
N GLU A 91 -10.07 -12.38 -26.93
CA GLU A 91 -9.31 -11.23 -26.44
C GLU A 91 -8.71 -11.53 -25.06
N VAL A 92 -7.40 -11.35 -24.92
CA VAL A 92 -6.69 -11.64 -23.67
C VAL A 92 -5.75 -10.48 -23.36
N ALA A 93 -5.63 -10.11 -22.08
CA ALA A 93 -4.68 -9.09 -21.68
C ALA A 93 -3.24 -9.63 -21.77
N ARG A 94 -2.30 -8.79 -22.21
CA ARG A 94 -0.88 -9.17 -22.31
C ARG A 94 -0.28 -9.64 -20.97
N THR A 95 -0.76 -9.10 -19.86
CA THR A 95 -0.40 -9.57 -18.52
C THR A 95 -0.81 -11.01 -18.25
N GLU A 96 -1.99 -11.42 -18.70
CA GLU A 96 -2.50 -12.79 -18.49
C GLU A 96 -1.73 -13.79 -19.34
N VAL A 97 -1.44 -13.44 -20.60
CA VAL A 97 -0.58 -14.24 -21.47
C VAL A 97 0.81 -14.43 -20.84
N THR A 98 1.43 -13.35 -20.38
CA THR A 98 2.77 -13.41 -19.77
C THR A 98 2.77 -14.29 -18.52
N GLN A 99 1.75 -14.16 -17.67
CA GLN A 99 1.60 -14.99 -16.47
C GLN A 99 1.41 -16.46 -16.84
N TYR A 100 0.60 -16.75 -17.87
CA TYR A 100 0.39 -18.10 -18.36
C TYR A 100 1.69 -18.73 -18.86
N VAL A 101 2.47 -18.02 -19.68
CA VAL A 101 3.75 -18.53 -20.20
C VAL A 101 4.75 -18.79 -19.07
N ILE A 102 4.86 -17.87 -18.10
CA ILE A 102 5.73 -18.07 -16.92
C ILE A 102 5.29 -19.29 -16.11
N LYS A 103 3.98 -19.45 -15.91
CA LYS A 103 3.42 -20.61 -15.23
C LYS A 103 3.73 -21.90 -16.00
N TYR A 104 3.51 -21.91 -17.31
CA TYR A 104 3.81 -23.04 -18.18
C TYR A 104 5.28 -23.48 -18.06
N ILE A 105 6.23 -22.53 -18.16
CA ILE A 105 7.67 -22.78 -18.01
C ILE A 105 7.99 -23.43 -16.66
N ARG A 106 7.32 -23.01 -15.59
CA ARG A 106 7.52 -23.57 -14.26
C ARG A 106 6.91 -24.97 -14.13
N ASP A 107 5.66 -25.14 -14.57
CA ASP A 107 4.91 -26.39 -14.45
C ASP A 107 5.58 -27.52 -15.28
N HIS A 108 6.24 -27.18 -16.39
CA HIS A 108 6.97 -28.12 -17.25
C HIS A 108 8.48 -28.18 -16.93
N ASN A 109 8.94 -27.52 -15.86
CA ASN A 109 10.35 -27.48 -15.44
C ASN A 109 11.32 -27.07 -16.57
N LEU A 110 10.93 -26.14 -17.43
CA LEU A 110 11.70 -25.69 -18.59
C LEU A 110 12.83 -24.71 -18.21
N GLN A 111 13.29 -24.70 -16.97
CA GLN A 111 14.38 -23.83 -16.51
C GLN A 111 15.68 -24.63 -16.54
N HIS A 112 16.75 -24.03 -17.06
CA HIS A 112 18.07 -24.64 -17.00
C HIS A 112 18.49 -24.84 -15.53
N THR A 113 19.06 -26.01 -15.22
CA THR A 113 19.43 -26.40 -13.84
C THR A 113 20.45 -25.46 -13.22
N ASP A 114 21.49 -25.12 -13.99
CA ASP A 114 22.63 -24.31 -13.53
C ASP A 114 22.35 -22.81 -13.56
N ASN A 115 21.52 -22.35 -14.51
CA ASN A 115 21.14 -20.96 -14.64
C ASN A 115 19.65 -20.83 -14.94
N ARG A 116 18.83 -20.72 -13.89
CA ARG A 116 17.37 -20.62 -13.98
C ARG A 116 16.84 -19.40 -14.75
N LYS A 117 17.72 -18.48 -15.16
CA LYS A 117 17.36 -17.37 -16.06
C LYS A 117 17.17 -17.85 -17.50
N ILE A 118 17.88 -18.92 -17.88
CA ILE A 118 17.80 -19.55 -19.19
C ILE A 118 16.64 -20.53 -19.18
N ILE A 119 15.80 -20.42 -20.20
CA ILE A 119 14.65 -21.28 -20.46
C ILE A 119 15.09 -22.28 -21.52
N MET A 120 14.84 -23.56 -21.27
CA MET A 120 14.99 -24.66 -22.23
C MET A 120 13.60 -24.99 -22.78
N PRO A 121 13.13 -24.29 -23.84
CA PRO A 121 11.77 -24.43 -24.32
C PRO A 121 11.55 -25.82 -24.91
N ASP A 122 10.40 -26.40 -24.60
CA ASP A 122 9.92 -27.64 -25.21
C ASP A 122 9.40 -27.37 -26.64
N GLU A 123 8.96 -28.42 -27.34
CA GLU A 123 8.49 -28.31 -28.72
C GLU A 123 7.33 -27.31 -28.85
N ALA A 124 6.38 -27.33 -27.91
CA ALA A 124 5.24 -26.43 -27.91
C ALA A 124 5.66 -24.96 -27.74
N LEU A 125 6.53 -24.66 -26.77
CA LEU A 125 7.01 -23.31 -26.55
C LEU A 125 7.95 -22.83 -27.66
N LYS A 126 8.75 -23.73 -28.26
CA LYS A 126 9.58 -23.42 -29.44
C LYS A 126 8.72 -23.06 -30.64
N GLN A 127 7.67 -23.84 -30.91
CA GLN A 127 6.76 -23.59 -32.02
C GLN A 127 6.04 -22.25 -31.85
N LEU A 128 5.54 -21.95 -30.65
CA LEU A 128 4.94 -20.65 -30.35
C LEU A 128 5.93 -19.52 -30.61
N LEU A 129 7.10 -19.57 -29.98
CA LEU A 129 8.06 -18.47 -30.00
C LEU A 129 8.80 -18.32 -31.34
N ASP A 130 8.77 -19.33 -32.23
CA ASP A 130 9.54 -19.41 -33.49
C ASP A 130 11.04 -19.17 -33.24
N ILE A 131 11.58 -19.97 -32.32
CA ILE A 131 12.98 -19.89 -31.88
C ILE A 131 13.84 -20.70 -32.83
N LYS A 132 14.96 -20.11 -33.30
CA LYS A 132 15.93 -20.82 -34.14
C LYS A 132 16.88 -21.66 -33.30
N GLU A 133 17.47 -22.70 -33.89
CA GLU A 133 18.51 -23.45 -33.23
C GLU A 133 19.69 -22.53 -32.87
N GLY A 134 20.04 -22.48 -31.57
CA GLY A 134 21.10 -21.63 -31.03
C GLY A 134 20.63 -20.33 -30.36
N ASP A 135 19.35 -19.96 -30.47
CA ASP A 135 18.81 -18.79 -29.76
C ASP A 135 18.63 -19.09 -28.27
N GLU A 136 19.30 -18.31 -27.42
CA GLU A 136 19.10 -18.38 -25.96
C GLU A 136 17.83 -17.63 -25.56
N VAL A 137 16.88 -18.32 -24.92
CA VAL A 137 15.65 -17.70 -24.40
C VAL A 137 15.73 -17.53 -22.90
N THR A 138 15.37 -16.33 -22.44
CA THR A 138 15.34 -15.93 -21.03
C THR A 138 14.05 -15.21 -20.73
N TYR A 139 13.70 -15.06 -19.45
CA TYR A 139 12.52 -14.28 -19.04
C TYR A 139 12.58 -12.81 -19.53
N PHE A 140 13.79 -12.29 -19.80
CA PHE A 140 13.97 -10.93 -20.28
C PHE A 140 13.65 -10.79 -21.76
N ASN A 141 14.13 -11.71 -22.59
CA ASN A 141 13.95 -11.62 -24.04
C ASN A 141 12.68 -12.32 -24.56
N ILE A 142 12.03 -13.18 -23.78
CA ILE A 142 10.82 -13.93 -24.21
C ILE A 142 9.71 -13.00 -24.75
N GLN A 143 9.59 -11.80 -24.18
CA GLN A 143 8.62 -10.79 -24.63
C GLN A 143 8.85 -10.34 -26.08
N LYS A 144 10.10 -10.34 -26.55
CA LYS A 144 10.46 -10.00 -27.94
C LYS A 144 9.83 -11.00 -28.92
N TYR A 145 9.90 -12.29 -28.60
CA TYR A 145 9.31 -13.36 -29.41
C TYR A 145 7.79 -13.37 -29.32
N MET A 146 7.23 -13.02 -28.15
CA MET A 146 5.78 -12.97 -27.94
C MET A 146 5.08 -11.82 -28.67
N ASN A 147 5.78 -10.71 -28.97
CA ASN A 147 5.19 -9.51 -29.59
C ASN A 147 4.43 -9.80 -30.90
N LYS A 148 4.89 -10.77 -31.70
CA LYS A 148 4.25 -11.14 -32.98
C LYS A 148 2.85 -11.71 -32.82
N HIS A 149 2.52 -12.21 -31.62
CA HIS A 149 1.22 -12.80 -31.31
C HIS A 149 0.17 -11.79 -30.85
N PHE A 150 0.53 -10.51 -30.70
CA PHE A 150 -0.38 -9.44 -30.28
C PHE A 150 -0.64 -8.48 -31.43
N GLN A 151 -1.92 -8.21 -31.74
CA GLN A 151 -2.30 -7.30 -32.82
C GLN A 151 -2.04 -5.82 -32.49
N ASN A 152 -1.96 -5.47 -31.20
CA ASN A 152 -1.61 -4.12 -30.74
C ASN A 152 -0.23 -4.12 -30.06
N ASN A 153 0.83 -3.85 -30.82
CA ASN A 153 2.14 -3.50 -30.26
C ASN A 153 2.13 -2.03 -29.81
N LEU A 154 1.89 -1.79 -28.52
CA LEU A 154 1.98 -0.49 -27.86
C LEU A 154 2.89 -0.57 -26.65
#